data_AF-A0A6M1YL17-F1
#
_entry.id   AF-A0A6M1YL17-F1
#
_cell.length_a   1.000
_cell.length_b   1.000
_cell.length_c   1.000
_cell.angle_alpha   90.00
_cell.angle_beta   90.00
_cell.angle_gamma   90.00
#
_symmetry.space_group_name_H-M   'P 1'
#
loop_
_entity.id
_entity.type
_entity.pdbx_description
1 polymer ?
#
loop_
_entity_poly.entity_id
_entity_poly.type
_entity_poly.pdbx_seq_one_letter_code
_entity_poly.pdbx_strand_id
1 'polypeptide(L)'
;LKELSKHFNIDLEGAHRALNDVKANIEVFKKLSSPFTTTTQMLKRLEKPIALKKMPLGKHKNRPFPEIPLDYLQWAAGKDFDQDLLYSIRQEINARKKRISFERASNPFSNL
;
A
#
# COMPACT_ATOMS: atom_id res chain seq x y z
N LEU A 1 2.18 -13.31 -10.66
CA LEU A 1 1.23 -13.62 -11.75
C LEU A 1 0.18 -14.65 -11.33
N LYS A 2 0.58 -15.85 -10.90
CA LYS A 2 -0.33 -16.95 -10.54
C LYS A 2 -1.52 -16.55 -9.65
N GLU A 3 -1.28 -15.81 -8.57
CA GLU A 3 -2.36 -15.35 -7.68
C GLU A 3 -3.34 -14.39 -8.36
N LEU A 4 -2.85 -13.49 -9.23
CA LEU A 4 -3.71 -12.58 -9.99
C LEU A 4 -4.51 -13.34 -11.05
N SER A 5 -3.89 -14.29 -11.74
CA SER A 5 -4.56 -15.16 -12.70
C SER A 5 -5.66 -15.98 -12.02
N LYS A 6 -5.39 -16.53 -10.84
CA LYS A 6 -6.38 -17.21 -10.00
C LYS A 6 -7.52 -16.28 -9.60
N HIS A 7 -7.22 -15.05 -9.19
CA HIS A 7 -8.22 -14.05 -8.81
C HIS A 7 -9.16 -13.69 -10.00
N PHE A 8 -8.61 -13.56 -11.20
CA PHE A 8 -9.37 -13.24 -12.41
C PHE A 8 -9.93 -14.47 -13.15
N ASN A 9 -9.76 -15.67 -12.58
CA ASN A 9 -10.15 -16.95 -13.18
C ASN A 9 -9.61 -17.13 -14.61
N ILE A 10 -8.32 -16.80 -14.80
CA ILE A 10 -7.58 -16.98 -16.05
C ILE A 10 -6.90 -18.34 -16.03
N ASP A 11 -7.13 -19.13 -17.07
CA ASP A 11 -6.53 -20.44 -17.20
C ASP A 11 -5.02 -20.34 -17.44
N LEU A 12 -4.28 -21.16 -16.73
CA LEU A 12 -2.82 -21.21 -16.71
C LEU A 12 -2.30 -22.55 -17.22
N GLU A 13 -3.05 -23.23 -18.12
CA GLU A 13 -2.59 -24.47 -18.73
C GLU A 13 -1.20 -24.29 -19.37
N GLY A 14 -0.23 -25.06 -18.85
CA GLY A 14 1.16 -25.01 -19.30
C GLY A 14 1.91 -23.73 -18.91
N ALA A 15 1.67 -23.16 -17.72
CA ALA A 15 2.34 -21.99 -17.10
C ALA A 15 3.87 -22.10 -16.88
N HIS A 16 4.55 -22.90 -17.68
CA HIS A 16 6.01 -23.06 -17.72
C HIS A 16 6.58 -22.83 -19.13
N ARG A 17 5.75 -22.46 -20.11
CA ARG A 17 6.19 -21.95 -21.41
C ARG A 17 6.06 -20.43 -21.44
N ALA A 18 7.13 -19.74 -21.84
CA ALA A 18 7.19 -18.28 -21.89
C ALA A 18 6.00 -17.65 -22.64
N LEU A 19 5.52 -18.28 -23.72
CA LEU A 19 4.36 -17.80 -24.47
C LEU A 19 3.07 -17.79 -23.65
N ASN A 20 2.85 -18.79 -22.79
CA ASN A 20 1.65 -18.88 -21.97
C ASN A 20 1.67 -17.82 -20.87
N ASP A 21 2.84 -17.54 -20.28
CA ASP A 21 3.00 -16.45 -19.32
C ASP A 21 2.72 -15.08 -19.95
N VAL A 22 3.15 -14.86 -21.20
CA VAL A 22 2.84 -13.62 -21.94
C VAL A 22 1.34 -13.48 -22.19
N LYS A 23 0.66 -14.55 -22.62
CA LYS A 23 -0.79 -14.53 -22.81
C LYS A 23 -1.53 -14.22 -21.50
N ALA A 24 -1.15 -14.89 -20.42
CA ALA A 24 -1.72 -14.66 -19.10
C ALA A 24 -1.48 -13.21 -18.62
N ASN A 25 -0.29 -12.65 -18.84
CA ASN A 25 0.01 -11.25 -18.53
C ASN A 25 -0.90 -10.27 -19.30
N ILE A 26 -1.12 -10.52 -20.60
CA ILE A 26 -1.99 -9.68 -21.44
C ILE A 26 -3.43 -9.71 -20.91
N GLU A 27 -3.93 -10.90 -20.56
CA GLU A 27 -5.28 -11.03 -20.01
C GLU A 27 -5.44 -10.36 -18.65
N VAL A 28 -4.48 -10.57 -17.74
CA VAL A 28 -4.46 -9.88 -16.44
C VAL A 28 -4.43 -8.37 -16.64
N PHE A 29 -3.60 -7.87 -17.56
CA PHE A 29 -3.53 -6.43 -17.86
C PHE A 29 -4.87 -5.90 -18.39
N LYS A 30 -5.52 -6.60 -19.32
CA LYS A 30 -6.85 -6.21 -19.83
C LYS A 30 -7.91 -6.15 -18.74
N LYS A 31 -7.89 -7.09 -17.78
CA LYS A 31 -8.81 -7.08 -16.63
C LYS A 31 -8.52 -5.94 -15.67
N LEU A 32 -7.26 -5.61 -15.43
CA LEU A 32 -6.87 -4.48 -14.59
C LEU A 32 -7.16 -3.13 -15.24
N SER A 33 -7.07 -3.04 -16.57
CA SER A 33 -7.30 -1.80 -17.31
C SER A 33 -8.77 -1.56 -17.68
N SER A 34 -9.63 -2.59 -17.66
CA SER A 34 -11.04 -2.46 -18.06
C SER A 34 -11.85 -1.34 -17.36
N PRO A 35 -11.56 -0.94 -16.09
CA PRO A 35 -12.25 0.18 -15.46
C PRO A 35 -11.86 1.55 -16.01
N PHE A 36 -10.79 1.67 -16.79
CA PHE A 36 -10.25 2.93 -17.28
C PHE A 36 -10.48 3.07 -18.78
N THR A 37 -11.02 4.22 -19.20
CA THR A 37 -11.30 4.47 -20.62
C THR A 37 -10.06 4.97 -21.37
N THR A 38 -9.16 5.67 -20.67
CA THR A 38 -7.98 6.29 -21.27
C THR A 38 -6.71 6.00 -20.47
N THR A 39 -5.57 5.99 -21.14
CA THR A 39 -4.24 5.85 -20.50
C THR A 39 -3.98 6.96 -19.47
N THR A 40 -4.50 8.16 -19.71
CA THR A 40 -4.39 9.29 -18.77
C THR A 40 -5.11 9.02 -17.45
N GLN A 41 -6.28 8.37 -17.47
CA GLN A 41 -7.00 7.99 -16.25
C GLN A 41 -6.21 6.92 -15.48
N MET A 42 -5.59 5.96 -16.18
CA MET A 42 -4.73 4.95 -15.56
C MET A 42 -3.53 5.59 -14.88
N LEU A 43 -2.80 6.48 -15.57
CA LEU A 43 -1.65 7.19 -15.01
C LEU A 43 -2.03 7.99 -13.76
N LYS A 44 -3.12 8.77 -13.84
CA LYS A 44 -3.66 9.53 -12.71
C LYS A 44 -4.04 8.65 -11.52
N ARG A 45 -4.44 7.39 -11.76
CA ARG A 45 -4.71 6.43 -10.69
C ARG A 45 -3.44 5.91 -10.05
N LEU A 46 -2.40 5.64 -10.85
CA LEU A 46 -1.10 5.11 -10.41
C LEU A 46 -0.28 6.15 -9.63
N GLU A 47 -0.47 7.44 -9.90
CA GLU A 47 0.14 8.53 -9.12
C GLU A 47 -0.29 8.54 -7.65
N LYS A 48 -1.48 8.01 -7.35
CA LYS A 48 -2.03 7.98 -5.99
C LYS A 48 -1.42 6.82 -5.20
N PRO A 49 -0.60 7.10 -4.17
CA PRO A 49 0.00 6.04 -3.38
C PRO A 49 -1.06 5.21 -2.67
N ILE A 50 -0.74 3.93 -2.45
CA ILE A 50 -1.61 2.96 -1.81
C ILE A 50 -1.25 2.85 -0.33
N ALA A 51 -2.26 2.91 0.54
CA ALA A 51 -2.08 2.63 1.96
C ALA A 51 -1.88 1.13 2.20
N LEU A 52 -0.71 0.76 2.68
CA LEU A 52 -0.37 -0.60 3.07
C LEU A 52 -0.97 -0.93 4.43
N LYS A 53 -1.53 -2.14 4.57
CA LYS A 53 -2.13 -2.60 5.83
C LYS A 53 -1.08 -3.02 6.87
N LYS A 54 0.04 -3.55 6.39
CA LYS A 54 1.09 -4.16 7.22
C LYS A 54 2.46 -3.73 6.69
N MET A 55 3.43 -3.65 7.59
CA MET A 55 4.81 -3.34 7.25
C MET A 55 5.43 -4.48 6.40
N PRO A 56 5.92 -4.20 5.18
CA PRO A 56 6.39 -5.24 4.27
C PRO A 56 7.81 -5.73 4.60
N LEU A 57 8.61 -4.94 5.34
CA LEU A 57 10.04 -5.15 5.51
C LEU A 57 10.56 -4.78 6.91
N GLY A 58 11.81 -5.18 7.18
CA GLY A 58 12.54 -4.84 8.41
C GLY A 58 12.06 -5.59 9.65
N LYS A 59 12.44 -5.07 10.83
CA LYS A 59 12.21 -5.69 12.15
C LYS A 59 10.73 -5.94 12.46
N HIS A 60 9.84 -5.10 11.92
CA HIS A 60 8.40 -5.16 12.16
C HIS A 60 7.60 -5.75 10.98
N LYS A 61 8.24 -6.56 10.13
CA LYS A 61 7.57 -7.20 8.99
C LYS A 61 6.28 -7.91 9.40
N ASN A 62 5.24 -7.78 8.58
CA ASN A 62 3.89 -8.30 8.74
C ASN A 62 3.10 -7.72 9.93
N ARG A 63 3.63 -6.75 10.67
CA ARG A 63 2.87 -6.08 11.73
C ARG A 63 2.01 -4.94 11.16
N PRO A 64 0.78 -4.76 11.66
CA PRO A 64 -0.01 -3.55 11.38
C PRO A 64 0.74 -2.29 11.80
N PHE A 65 0.63 -1.21 11.02
CA PHE A 65 1.27 0.08 11.33
C PHE A 65 0.95 0.62 12.74
N PRO A 66 -0.27 0.50 13.28
CA PRO A 66 -0.58 0.93 14.65
C PRO A 66 0.23 0.23 15.74
N GLU A 67 0.69 -0.99 15.51
CA GLU A 67 1.47 -1.76 16.49
C GLU A 67 2.98 -1.44 16.43
N ILE A 68 3.41 -0.65 15.45
CA ILE A 68 4.82 -0.32 15.26
C ILE A 68 5.20 0.87 16.14
N PRO A 69 6.33 0.81 16.86
CA PRO A 69 6.82 1.92 17.67
C PRO A 69 6.96 3.22 16.85
N LEU A 70 6.57 4.35 17.44
CA LEU A 70 6.62 5.65 16.76
C LEU A 70 8.04 6.00 16.29
N ASP A 71 9.04 5.74 17.13
CA ASP A 71 10.44 6.06 16.83
C ASP A 71 10.94 5.29 15.61
N TYR A 72 10.51 4.03 15.45
CA TYR A 72 10.82 3.23 14.26
C TYR A 72 10.16 3.81 13.01
N LEU A 73 8.90 4.24 13.12
CA LEU A 73 8.20 4.89 12.00
C LEU A 73 8.87 6.22 11.60
N GLN A 74 9.33 7.00 12.57
CA GLN A 74 10.06 8.25 12.31
C GLN A 74 11.41 7.99 11.63
N TRP A 75 12.17 7.00 12.10
CA TRP A 75 13.41 6.56 11.44
C TRP A 75 13.14 6.09 10.00
N ALA A 76 12.11 5.27 9.81
CA ALA A 76 11.75 4.72 8.50
C ALA A 76 11.28 5.80 7.52
N ALA A 77 10.61 6.86 8.01
CA ALA A 77 10.14 7.97 7.17
C ALA A 77 11.27 8.80 6.52
N GLY A 78 12.49 8.72 7.07
CA GLY A 78 13.69 9.38 6.55
C GLY A 78 14.56 8.50 5.64
N LYS A 79 14.09 7.30 5.29
CA LYS A 79 14.80 6.38 4.40
C LYS A 79 14.26 6.46 2.98
N ASP A 80 15.07 5.98 2.05
CA ASP A 80 14.69 5.85 0.64
C ASP A 80 13.90 4.55 0.45
N PHE A 81 12.58 4.66 0.64
CA PHE A 81 11.63 3.57 0.44
C PHE A 81 10.65 3.92 -0.66
N ASP A 82 9.92 2.91 -1.13
CA ASP A 82 8.86 3.09 -2.11
C ASP A 82 7.79 4.09 -1.62
N GLN A 83 7.15 4.76 -2.59
CA GLN A 83 6.21 5.84 -2.33
C GLN A 83 5.02 5.38 -1.47
N ASP A 84 4.55 4.14 -1.64
CA ASP A 84 3.41 3.58 -0.92
C ASP A 84 3.74 3.32 0.55
N LEU A 85 4.93 2.80 0.82
CA LEU A 85 5.43 2.60 2.17
C LEU A 85 5.64 3.93 2.89
N LEU A 86 6.28 4.91 2.25
CA LEU A 86 6.48 6.25 2.83
C LEU A 86 5.13 6.94 3.10
N TYR A 87 4.19 6.82 2.17
CA TYR A 87 2.83 7.33 2.35
C TYR A 87 2.16 6.70 3.57
N SER A 88 2.20 5.37 3.69
CA SER A 88 1.58 4.62 4.79
C SER A 88 2.19 4.98 6.15
N ILE A 89 3.53 5.09 6.21
CA ILE A 89 4.25 5.50 7.42
C ILE A 89 3.84 6.91 7.84
N ARG A 90 3.87 7.87 6.91
CA ARG A 90 3.52 9.28 7.18
C ARG A 90 2.07 9.42 7.60
N GLN A 91 1.17 8.67 6.96
CA GLN A 91 -0.25 8.62 7.33
C GLN A 91 -0.43 8.17 8.78
N GLU A 92 0.24 7.09 9.20
CA GLU A 92 0.18 6.60 10.58
C GLU A 92 0.74 7.62 11.58
N ILE A 93 1.90 8.21 11.29
CA ILE A 93 2.51 9.25 12.15
C ILE A 93 1.54 10.41 12.33
N ASN A 94 0.92 10.88 11.24
CA ASN A 94 -0.04 11.98 11.27
C ASN A 94 -1.33 11.61 12.02
N ALA A 95 -1.81 10.38 11.89
CA ALA A 95 -2.97 9.88 12.64
C ALA A 95 -2.71 9.92 14.15
N ARG A 96 -1.52 9.48 14.59
CA ARG A 96 -1.12 9.55 16.01
C ARG A 96 -1.01 10.97 16.52
N LYS A 97 -0.42 11.89 15.75
CA LYS A 97 -0.36 13.32 16.11
C LYS A 97 -1.74 13.92 16.33
N LYS A 98 -2.70 13.61 15.45
CA LYS A 98 -4.09 14.07 15.59
C LYS A 98 -4.77 13.52 16.83
N ARG A 99 -4.58 12.23 17.14
CA ARG A 99 -5.12 11.60 18.37
C ARG A 99 -4.57 12.27 19.64
N ILE A 100 -3.26 12.46 19.72
CA ILE A 100 -2.61 13.14 20.86
C ILE A 100 -3.14 14.58 21.00
N SER A 101 -3.26 15.31 19.88
CA SER A 101 -3.79 16.67 19.90
C SER A 101 -5.24 16.74 20.40
N PHE A 102 -6.07 15.78 20.00
CA PHE A 102 -7.45 15.68 20.45
C PHE A 102 -7.53 15.38 21.96
N GLU A 103 -6.77 14.40 22.44
CA GLU A 103 -6.70 14.05 23.86
C GLU A 103 -6.28 15.24 24.72
N ARG A 104 -5.27 16.01 24.27
CA ARG A 104 -4.84 17.24 24.95
C ARG A 104 -5.92 18.32 24.97
N ALA A 105 -6.62 18.53 23.86
CA ALA A 105 -7.70 19.52 23.79
C ALA A 105 -8.92 19.13 24.64
N SER A 106 -9.14 17.83 24.85
CA SER A 106 -10.22 17.30 25.68
C SER A 106 -9.91 17.25 27.17
N ASN A 107 -8.69 17.57 27.59
CA ASN A 107 -8.30 17.52 28.99
C ASN A 107 -8.75 18.82 29.72
N PRO A 108 -9.75 18.78 30.62
CA PRO A 108 -10.24 19.96 31.33
C PRO A 108 -9.22 20.55 32.31
N PHE A 109 -8.12 19.83 32.59
CA PHE A 109 -7.03 20.27 33.46
C PHE A 109 -5.81 20.76 32.68
N SER A 110 -5.89 20.98 31.35
CA SER A 110 -4.72 21.37 30.56
C SER A 110 -4.15 22.75 30.91
N ASN A 111 -4.93 23.60 31.59
CA ASN A 111 -4.59 24.98 31.94
C ASN A 111 -4.55 25.24 33.47
N LEU A 112 -4.54 24.18 34.29
CA LEU A 112 -4.36 24.25 35.75
C LEU A 112 -2.92 23.93 36.12
#